data_AF-A0A3M1ZLF5-F1
#
_entry.id   AF-A0A3M1ZLF5-F1
#
_cell.length_a   1.000
_cell.length_b   1.000
_cell.length_c   1.000
_cell.angle_alpha   90.00
_cell.angle_beta   90.00
_cell.angle_gamma   90.00
#
_symmetry.space_group_name_H-M   'P 1'
#
loop_
_entity.id
_entity.type
_entity.pdbx_description
1 polymer ?
#
loop_
_entity_poly.entity_id
_entity_poly.type
_entity_poly.pdbx_seq_one_letter_code
_entity_poly.pdbx_strand_id
1 'polypeptide(L)'
;MAYNPIFFNAGPGGNPTGIGDLINQCDSAGIPVFIAATDAMTGLYDLQAASWRSGVPHQGNYRSTGYYRPGYGRVPAGQERSGDIHLDVPDYTLPPQEAAIIHWDAHKALIPPELDRSVIWISTANECRYTVGWGEYTAVPGFTGWADWMGCYSYHVALLAMADGYKYTAFGWAAGNPEEGAWEQPWMLKYLELCNTNPDRVGINLHEYSYSDSAIWTKKAPDGSIVPVSVSESGYRLIGRFRDLIDVCNKYGLS
;
A
#
# COMPACT_ATOMS: atom_id res chain seq x y z
N MET A 1 18.52 -5.47 -16.12
CA MET A 1 17.34 -4.95 -16.84
C MET A 1 16.18 -5.00 -15.88
N ALA A 2 15.55 -3.85 -15.58
CA ALA A 2 14.31 -3.83 -14.83
C ALA A 2 13.20 -4.36 -15.76
N TYR A 3 12.70 -5.56 -15.48
CA TYR A 3 11.49 -6.04 -16.14
C TYR A 3 10.32 -5.27 -15.57
N ASN A 4 9.50 -4.64 -16.42
CA ASN A 4 8.19 -4.18 -15.98
C ASN A 4 7.33 -5.43 -15.76
N PRO A 5 7.01 -5.80 -14.50
CA PRO A 5 6.18 -6.96 -14.25
C PRO A 5 4.80 -6.72 -14.85
N ILE A 6 4.17 -7.78 -15.37
CA ILE A 6 2.74 -7.72 -15.68
C ILE A 6 2.00 -7.64 -14.35
N PHE A 7 1.16 -6.62 -14.18
CA PHE A 7 0.51 -6.30 -12.91
C PHE A 7 -1.00 -6.50 -12.96
N PHE A 8 -1.56 -7.15 -11.92
CA PHE A 8 -2.99 -7.30 -11.73
C PHE A 8 -3.42 -6.86 -10.33
N ASN A 9 -4.58 -6.20 -10.25
CA ASN A 9 -5.33 -6.00 -9.02
C ASN A 9 -6.48 -7.01 -8.96
N ALA A 10 -6.59 -7.75 -7.86
CA ALA A 10 -7.63 -8.73 -7.63
C ALA A 10 -8.38 -8.46 -6.32
N GLY A 11 -9.67 -8.79 -6.29
CA GLY A 11 -10.52 -8.65 -5.13
C GLY A 11 -11.77 -9.52 -5.20
N PRO A 12 -12.64 -9.51 -4.18
CA PRO A 12 -13.73 -10.48 -4.02
C PRO A 12 -14.81 -10.39 -5.11
N GLY A 13 -14.89 -9.26 -5.81
CA GLY A 13 -15.85 -9.01 -6.89
C GLY A 13 -15.31 -9.20 -8.31
N GLY A 14 -14.04 -9.57 -8.49
CA GLY A 14 -13.44 -9.77 -9.81
C GLY A 14 -13.77 -11.15 -10.40
N ASN A 15 -13.66 -11.29 -11.73
CA ASN A 15 -13.70 -12.61 -12.37
C ASN A 15 -12.31 -13.28 -12.22
N PRO A 16 -12.16 -14.36 -11.44
CA PRO A 16 -10.86 -15.00 -11.23
C PRO A 16 -10.43 -15.88 -12.43
N THR A 17 -11.30 -16.11 -13.40
CA THR A 17 -11.08 -17.09 -14.46
C THR A 17 -9.94 -16.65 -15.39
N GLY A 18 -9.00 -17.56 -15.66
CA GLY A 18 -7.91 -17.34 -16.62
C GLY A 18 -6.66 -16.66 -16.05
N ILE A 19 -6.69 -16.15 -14.80
CA ILE A 19 -5.51 -15.55 -14.19
C ILE A 19 -4.37 -16.55 -14.02
N GLY A 20 -4.68 -17.79 -13.60
CA GLY A 20 -3.72 -18.89 -13.49
C GLY A 20 -3.11 -19.28 -14.84
N ASP A 21 -3.93 -19.36 -15.90
CA ASP A 21 -3.45 -19.67 -17.25
C ASP A 21 -2.47 -18.60 -17.76
N LEU A 22 -2.78 -17.33 -17.50
CA LEU A 22 -1.90 -16.23 -17.84
C LEU A 22 -0.59 -16.28 -17.05
N ILE A 23 -0.64 -16.54 -15.74
CA ILE A 23 0.55 -16.69 -14.90
C ILE A 23 1.43 -17.81 -15.46
N ASN A 24 0.87 -18.96 -15.80
CA ASN A 24 1.62 -20.09 -16.37
C ASN A 24 2.24 -19.76 -17.73
N GLN A 25 1.56 -18.99 -18.58
CA GLN A 25 2.12 -18.52 -19.85
C GLN A 25 3.28 -17.55 -19.64
N CYS A 26 3.15 -16.61 -18.70
CA CYS A 26 4.22 -15.67 -18.35
C CYS A 26 5.42 -16.41 -17.76
N ASP A 27 5.18 -17.33 -16.85
CA ASP A 27 6.18 -18.20 -16.22
C ASP A 27 6.98 -18.98 -17.27
N SER A 28 6.29 -19.62 -18.22
CA SER A 28 6.91 -20.36 -19.33
C SER A 28 7.73 -19.46 -20.25
N ALA A 29 7.39 -18.17 -20.34
CA ALA A 29 8.13 -17.17 -21.09
C ALA A 29 9.26 -16.49 -20.27
N GLY A 30 9.43 -16.85 -19.00
CA GLY A 30 10.41 -16.22 -18.10
C GLY A 30 10.04 -14.79 -17.70
N ILE A 31 8.75 -14.42 -17.79
CA ILE A 31 8.24 -13.07 -17.51
C ILE A 31 7.66 -13.04 -16.08
N PRO A 32 8.23 -12.23 -15.18
CA PRO A 32 7.67 -12.04 -13.84
C PRO A 32 6.29 -11.40 -13.88
N VAL A 33 5.44 -11.83 -12.95
CA VAL A 33 4.08 -11.30 -12.73
C VAL A 33 4.02 -10.75 -11.32
N PHE A 34 3.30 -9.66 -11.16
CA PHE A 34 2.93 -9.10 -9.87
C PHE A 34 1.41 -9.10 -9.69
N ILE A 35 0.92 -9.59 -8.55
CA ILE A 35 -0.51 -9.56 -8.22
C ILE A 35 -0.71 -8.87 -6.88
N ALA A 36 -1.47 -7.78 -6.86
CA ALA A 36 -1.99 -7.20 -5.62
C ALA A 36 -3.42 -7.71 -5.40
N ALA A 37 -3.63 -8.48 -4.34
CA ALA A 37 -4.94 -9.02 -3.99
C ALA A 37 -5.45 -8.44 -2.67
N THR A 38 -6.70 -8.00 -2.70
CA THR A 38 -7.39 -7.40 -1.55
C THR A 38 -8.52 -8.34 -1.12
N ASP A 39 -8.50 -8.80 0.13
CA ASP A 39 -9.51 -9.70 0.72
C ASP A 39 -9.77 -11.01 -0.06
N ALA A 40 -8.88 -11.39 -0.97
CA ALA A 40 -9.02 -12.57 -1.82
C ALA A 40 -7.66 -13.18 -2.11
N MET A 41 -7.64 -14.48 -2.39
CA MET A 41 -6.44 -15.23 -2.79
C MET A 41 -6.29 -15.36 -4.31
N THR A 42 -7.19 -14.73 -5.07
CA THR A 42 -7.23 -14.80 -6.53
C THR A 42 -5.87 -14.47 -7.13
N GLY A 43 -5.28 -15.46 -7.80
CA GLY A 43 -3.98 -15.37 -8.44
C GLY A 43 -2.77 -15.49 -7.50
N LEU A 44 -2.88 -15.22 -6.19
CA LEU A 44 -1.73 -15.33 -5.28
C LEU A 44 -1.23 -16.78 -5.13
N TYR A 45 -2.15 -17.74 -5.00
CA TYR A 45 -1.77 -19.16 -4.90
C TYR A 45 -1.17 -19.70 -6.20
N ASP A 46 -1.74 -19.32 -7.35
CA ASP A 46 -1.19 -19.69 -8.66
C ASP A 46 0.22 -19.09 -8.86
N LEU A 47 0.39 -17.84 -8.42
CA LEU A 47 1.63 -17.09 -8.52
C LEU A 47 2.76 -17.70 -7.68
N GLN A 48 2.51 -18.00 -6.40
CA GLN A 48 3.53 -18.65 -5.56
C GLN A 48 3.85 -20.06 -6.09
N ALA A 49 2.84 -20.80 -6.55
CA ALA A 49 3.06 -22.13 -7.14
C ALA A 49 3.89 -22.08 -8.42
N ALA A 50 3.72 -21.04 -9.26
CA ALA A 50 4.56 -20.82 -10.44
C ALA A 50 6.01 -20.49 -10.03
N SER A 51 6.19 -19.55 -9.09
CA SER A 51 7.52 -19.17 -8.60
C SER A 51 8.33 -20.36 -8.08
N TRP A 52 7.70 -21.29 -7.36
CA TRP A 52 8.35 -22.50 -6.87
C TRP A 52 8.85 -23.45 -7.97
N ARG A 53 8.16 -23.49 -9.11
CA ARG A 53 8.46 -24.46 -10.19
C ARG A 53 9.60 -23.99 -11.09
N SER A 54 9.61 -22.71 -11.44
CA SER A 54 10.46 -22.19 -12.52
C SER A 54 11.66 -21.37 -12.02
N GLY A 55 11.60 -20.85 -10.79
CA GLY A 55 12.54 -19.84 -10.30
C GLY A 55 12.35 -18.45 -10.92
N VAL A 56 11.30 -18.23 -11.73
CA VAL A 56 10.92 -16.89 -12.19
C VAL A 56 10.46 -16.09 -10.96
N PRO A 57 10.97 -14.86 -10.76
CA PRO A 57 10.76 -14.09 -9.53
C PRO A 57 9.39 -13.39 -9.53
N HIS A 58 8.32 -14.17 -9.65
CA HIS A 58 6.97 -13.66 -9.42
C HIS A 58 6.83 -13.16 -7.98
N GLN A 59 6.05 -12.10 -7.78
CA GLN A 59 5.80 -11.54 -6.46
C GLN A 59 4.33 -11.16 -6.31
N GLY A 60 3.83 -11.12 -5.09
CA GLY A 60 2.45 -10.71 -4.83
C GLY A 60 2.37 -9.71 -3.69
N ASN A 61 1.23 -9.05 -3.56
CA ASN A 61 0.85 -8.28 -2.40
C ASN A 61 -0.50 -8.76 -1.89
N TYR A 62 -0.63 -8.94 -0.59
CA TYR A 62 -1.90 -9.20 0.07
C TYR A 62 -2.24 -8.06 1.03
N ARG A 63 -3.52 -7.71 1.07
CA ARG A 63 -4.08 -6.72 2.00
C ARG A 63 -5.46 -7.15 2.48
N SER A 64 -5.72 -6.91 3.75
CA SER A 64 -7.07 -7.00 4.33
C SER A 64 -7.75 -5.61 4.39
N THR A 65 -9.08 -5.56 4.25
CA THR A 65 -9.90 -4.34 4.35
C THR A 65 -11.05 -4.47 5.34
N GLY A 66 -11.71 -3.36 5.65
CA GLY A 66 -12.88 -3.34 6.52
C GLY A 66 -12.47 -3.25 7.99
N TYR A 67 -13.08 -4.08 8.84
CA TYR A 67 -12.90 -3.99 10.29
C TYR A 67 -12.54 -5.33 10.91
N TYR A 68 -11.72 -5.28 11.97
CA TYR A 68 -11.32 -6.43 12.77
C TYR A 68 -11.68 -6.21 14.23
N ARG A 69 -12.20 -7.26 14.88
CA ARG A 69 -12.49 -7.27 16.30
C ARG A 69 -11.68 -8.39 16.98
N PRO A 70 -10.78 -8.07 17.93
CA PRO A 70 -10.04 -9.08 18.66
C PRO A 70 -10.95 -10.16 19.27
N GLY A 71 -10.60 -11.43 19.06
CA GLY A 71 -11.39 -12.58 19.53
C GLY A 71 -12.65 -12.90 18.72
N TYR A 72 -13.02 -12.05 17.76
CA TYR A 72 -14.15 -12.28 16.84
C TYR A 72 -13.68 -12.49 15.39
N GLY A 73 -12.60 -11.81 14.97
CA GLY A 73 -12.10 -11.85 13.60
C GLY A 73 -12.64 -10.70 12.75
N ARG A 74 -12.81 -10.95 11.46
CA ARG A 74 -13.34 -9.96 10.51
C ARG A 74 -14.78 -9.59 10.85
N VAL A 75 -15.06 -8.30 10.89
CA VAL A 75 -16.38 -7.73 11.16
C VAL A 75 -17.13 -7.55 9.83
N PRO A 76 -18.36 -8.08 9.69
CA PRO A 76 -19.19 -7.83 8.52
C PRO A 76 -19.53 -6.35 8.36
N ALA A 77 -19.60 -5.90 7.11
CA ALA A 77 -19.99 -4.52 6.79
C ALA A 77 -21.36 -4.17 7.42
N GLY A 78 -21.43 -3.03 8.09
CA GLY A 78 -22.61 -2.55 8.82
C GLY A 78 -22.79 -3.13 10.23
N GLN A 79 -21.83 -3.93 10.72
CA GLN A 79 -21.83 -4.47 12.09
C GLN A 79 -20.65 -3.98 12.94
N GLU A 80 -19.99 -2.93 12.47
CA GLU A 80 -18.91 -2.26 13.15
C GLU A 80 -19.39 -1.63 14.46
N ARG A 81 -18.52 -1.63 15.47
CA ARG A 81 -18.76 -1.04 16.78
C ARG A 81 -17.60 -0.14 17.15
N SER A 82 -17.86 0.76 18.10
CA SER A 82 -16.78 1.50 18.75
C SER A 82 -15.75 0.52 19.34
N GLY A 83 -14.48 0.73 19.01
CA GLY A 83 -13.37 -0.14 19.41
C GLY A 83 -13.01 -1.24 18.39
N ASP A 84 -13.79 -1.43 17.32
CA ASP A 84 -13.34 -2.28 16.21
C ASP A 84 -12.20 -1.57 15.46
N ILE A 85 -11.20 -2.34 15.04
CA ILE A 85 -9.99 -1.84 14.40
C ILE A 85 -10.24 -1.70 12.90
N HIS A 86 -10.09 -0.50 12.35
CA HIS A 86 -10.15 -0.25 10.92
C HIS A 86 -8.90 -0.83 10.24
N LEU A 87 -9.07 -1.58 9.15
CA LEU A 87 -7.97 -2.28 8.46
C LEU A 87 -7.36 -1.48 7.30
N ASP A 88 -8.11 -0.54 6.71
CA ASP A 88 -7.57 0.32 5.65
C ASP A 88 -6.70 1.48 6.15
N VAL A 89 -6.88 1.93 7.40
CA VAL A 89 -6.16 3.06 7.99
C VAL A 89 -5.84 2.81 9.46
N PRO A 90 -4.67 3.28 9.96
CA PRO A 90 -4.34 3.16 11.37
C PRO A 90 -5.18 4.12 12.24
N ASP A 91 -5.22 3.87 13.54
CA ASP A 91 -5.84 4.78 14.50
C ASP A 91 -4.94 6.01 14.74
N TYR A 92 -5.32 7.12 14.10
CA TYR A 92 -4.63 8.41 14.20
C TYR A 92 -4.76 9.09 15.57
N THR A 93 -5.57 8.57 16.48
CA THR A 93 -5.70 9.10 17.86
C THR A 93 -4.61 8.58 18.79
N LEU A 94 -3.85 7.57 18.37
CA LEU A 94 -2.80 6.94 19.14
C LEU A 94 -1.40 7.46 18.76
N PRO A 95 -0.40 7.27 19.64
CA PRO A 95 1.01 7.33 19.24
C PRO A 95 1.28 6.36 18.07
N PRO A 96 2.10 6.73 17.08
CA PRO A 96 2.26 5.92 15.86
C PRO A 96 2.84 4.53 16.13
N GLN A 97 3.67 4.37 17.16
CA GLN A 97 4.21 3.08 17.57
C GLN A 97 3.13 2.15 18.13
N GLU A 98 2.19 2.70 18.90
CA GLU A 98 1.07 1.93 19.46
C GLU A 98 0.07 1.57 18.36
N ALA A 99 -0.23 2.52 17.47
CA ALA A 99 -1.04 2.27 16.27
C ALA A 99 -0.42 1.18 15.40
N ALA A 100 0.91 1.17 15.22
CA ALA A 100 1.62 0.15 14.46
C ALA A 100 1.44 -1.26 15.04
N ILE A 101 1.55 -1.42 16.36
CA ILE A 101 1.38 -2.71 17.04
C ILE A 101 -0.04 -3.22 16.85
N ILE A 102 -1.04 -2.40 17.21
CA ILE A 102 -2.46 -2.77 17.15
C ILE A 102 -2.86 -3.14 15.71
N HIS A 103 -2.44 -2.32 14.74
CA HIS A 103 -2.83 -2.52 13.36
C HIS A 103 -2.12 -3.72 12.73
N TRP A 104 -0.82 -3.92 13.02
CA TRP A 104 -0.10 -5.11 12.56
C TRP A 104 -0.71 -6.39 13.12
N ASP A 105 -1.03 -6.44 14.41
CA ASP A 105 -1.63 -7.64 15.01
C ASP A 105 -3.01 -7.95 14.42
N ALA A 106 -3.81 -6.92 14.11
CA ALA A 106 -5.09 -7.07 13.43
C ALA A 106 -4.93 -7.65 12.01
N HIS A 107 -3.98 -7.12 11.21
CA HIS A 107 -3.69 -7.66 9.88
C HIS A 107 -3.13 -9.07 9.95
N LYS A 108 -2.14 -9.31 10.82
CA LYS A 108 -1.51 -10.62 11.00
C LYS A 108 -2.51 -11.72 11.35
N ALA A 109 -3.51 -11.40 12.17
CA ALA A 109 -4.59 -12.34 12.52
C ALA A 109 -5.46 -12.76 11.31
N LEU A 110 -5.43 -12.00 10.21
CA LEU A 110 -6.20 -12.23 9.00
C LEU A 110 -5.36 -12.72 7.82
N ILE A 111 -4.03 -12.69 7.90
CA ILE A 111 -3.15 -13.21 6.85
C ILE A 111 -3.36 -14.73 6.73
N PRO A 112 -3.74 -15.25 5.54
CA PRO A 112 -3.88 -16.69 5.36
C PRO A 112 -2.53 -17.40 5.55
N PRO A 113 -2.48 -18.47 6.37
CA PRO A 113 -1.23 -19.13 6.73
C PRO A 113 -0.54 -19.83 5.53
N GLU A 114 -1.27 -20.07 4.45
CA GLU A 114 -0.75 -20.69 3.22
C GLU A 114 0.04 -19.72 2.33
N LEU A 115 -0.03 -18.42 2.58
CA LEU A 115 0.72 -17.44 1.81
C LEU A 115 2.23 -17.58 2.07
N ASP A 116 2.98 -17.72 0.98
CA ASP A 116 4.43 -17.81 1.05
C ASP A 116 5.05 -16.43 1.35
N ARG A 117 5.64 -16.30 2.55
CA ARG A 117 6.26 -15.06 3.03
C ARG A 117 7.49 -14.64 2.20
N SER A 118 8.09 -15.54 1.43
CA SER A 118 9.20 -15.23 0.53
C SER A 118 8.74 -14.62 -0.80
N VAL A 119 7.47 -14.79 -1.16
CA VAL A 119 6.88 -14.34 -2.43
C VAL A 119 5.91 -13.16 -2.22
N ILE A 120 5.18 -13.18 -1.11
CA ILE A 120 4.04 -12.30 -0.87
C ILE A 120 4.41 -11.20 0.12
N TRP A 121 4.25 -9.96 -0.33
CA TRP A 121 4.32 -8.73 0.45
C TRP A 121 2.99 -8.48 1.16
N ILE A 122 3.05 -7.87 2.33
CA ILE A 122 1.87 -7.44 3.09
C ILE A 122 1.78 -5.92 3.05
N SER A 123 0.60 -5.41 2.68
CA SER A 123 0.23 -4.00 2.85
C SER A 123 -0.75 -3.89 4.01
N THR A 124 -0.60 -2.90 4.88
CA THR A 124 -1.51 -2.68 6.02
C THR A 124 -2.33 -1.40 5.90
N ALA A 125 -2.09 -0.56 4.89
CA ALA A 125 -2.77 0.72 4.73
C ALA A 125 -3.13 0.94 3.27
N ASN A 126 -4.22 1.67 3.04
CA ASN A 126 -4.71 2.00 1.70
C ASN A 126 -5.37 3.38 1.72
N GLU A 127 -4.93 4.21 0.79
CA GLU A 127 -5.40 5.59 0.59
C GLU A 127 -5.50 6.35 1.92
N CYS A 128 -4.53 6.08 2.79
CA CYS A 128 -4.41 6.69 4.10
C CYS A 128 -4.35 8.21 3.97
N ARG A 129 -5.02 8.89 4.90
CA ARG A 129 -5.25 10.33 5.02
C ARG A 129 -4.95 11.16 3.76
N TYR A 130 -6.00 11.60 3.07
CA TYR A 130 -5.94 12.39 1.83
C TYR A 130 -5.15 13.70 1.94
N THR A 131 -5.02 14.28 3.13
CA THR A 131 -4.12 15.41 3.42
C THR A 131 -3.16 15.00 4.54
N VAL A 132 -1.89 14.76 4.20
CA VAL A 132 -0.80 14.65 5.20
C VAL A 132 -0.04 15.96 5.41
N GLY A 133 -0.62 17.04 4.86
CA GLY A 133 -0.09 18.38 4.63
C GLY A 133 0.99 18.89 5.57
N TRP A 134 2.07 19.41 4.97
CA TRP A 134 2.83 20.53 5.50
C TRP A 134 1.87 21.62 6.00
N GLY A 135 1.76 21.79 7.33
CA GLY A 135 0.93 22.82 7.95
C GLY A 135 -0.48 22.39 8.39
N GLU A 136 -0.95 21.17 8.09
CA GLU A 136 -2.02 20.58 8.90
C GLU A 136 -1.41 20.17 10.24
N TYR A 137 -1.43 21.11 11.19
CA TYR A 137 -0.84 20.93 12.50
C TYR A 137 -1.41 19.69 13.18
N THR A 138 -0.59 18.63 13.28
CA THR A 138 -0.80 17.56 14.25
C THR A 138 -0.55 18.14 15.63
N ALA A 139 -1.57 18.18 16.48
CA ALA A 139 -1.37 18.28 17.92
C ALA A 139 -0.84 16.94 18.50
N VAL A 140 0.04 16.24 17.79
CA VAL A 140 0.75 15.06 18.29
C VAL A 140 2.16 15.52 18.66
N PRO A 141 2.46 15.70 19.96
CA PRO A 141 3.76 16.16 20.40
C PRO A 141 4.89 15.31 19.84
N GLY A 142 5.91 15.95 19.24
CA GLY A 142 7.10 15.28 18.73
C GLY A 142 7.10 14.95 17.23
N PHE A 143 6.07 15.33 16.47
CA PHE A 143 6.00 15.12 15.01
C PHE A 143 5.81 16.44 14.26
N THR A 144 6.44 16.55 13.09
CA THR A 144 6.36 17.75 12.23
C THR A 144 5.07 17.84 11.41
N GLY A 145 4.30 16.75 11.34
CA GLY A 145 3.03 16.65 10.63
C GLY A 145 2.60 15.19 10.47
N TRP A 146 1.51 14.96 9.72
CA TRP A 146 0.99 13.62 9.48
C TRP A 146 1.90 12.74 8.63
N ALA A 147 2.68 13.32 7.72
CA ALA A 147 3.68 12.57 6.96
C ALA A 147 4.76 11.97 7.89
N ASP A 148 5.22 12.75 8.87
CA ASP A 148 6.20 12.29 9.87
C ASP A 148 5.60 11.21 10.79
N TRP A 149 4.35 11.40 11.23
CA TRP A 149 3.61 10.39 11.99
C TRP A 149 3.47 9.08 11.20
N MET A 150 3.09 9.16 9.92
CA MET A 150 2.94 8.00 9.03
C MET A 150 4.27 7.29 8.79
N GLY A 151 5.36 8.04 8.59
CA GLY A 151 6.70 7.48 8.47
C GLY A 151 7.09 6.69 9.72
N CYS A 152 6.75 7.20 10.91
CA CYS A 152 7.01 6.52 12.18
C CYS A 152 6.18 5.24 12.30
N TYR A 153 4.88 5.35 12.05
CA TYR A 153 3.97 4.21 12.03
C TYR A 153 4.48 3.10 11.09
N SER A 154 4.78 3.42 9.84
CA SER A 154 5.22 2.44 8.83
C SER A 154 6.59 1.85 9.14
N TYR A 155 7.51 2.63 9.72
CA TYR A 155 8.78 2.12 10.24
C TYR A 155 8.55 1.03 11.29
N HIS A 156 7.67 1.28 12.25
CA HIS A 156 7.39 0.31 13.31
C HIS A 156 6.61 -0.92 12.81
N VAL A 157 5.66 -0.76 11.89
CA VAL A 157 5.01 -1.92 11.25
C VAL A 157 6.01 -2.76 10.47
N ALA A 158 6.92 -2.14 9.72
CA ALA A 158 7.94 -2.86 8.96
C ALA A 158 8.85 -3.70 9.88
N LEU A 159 9.27 -3.14 11.03
CA LEU A 159 10.05 -3.89 12.02
C LEU A 159 9.29 -5.11 12.56
N LEU A 160 8.00 -4.94 12.89
CA LEU A 160 7.14 -6.04 13.37
C LEU A 160 6.95 -7.11 12.29
N ALA A 161 6.63 -6.70 11.08
CA ALA A 161 6.45 -7.60 9.94
C ALA A 161 7.73 -8.39 9.63
N MET A 162 8.89 -7.73 9.63
CA MET A 162 10.18 -8.40 9.44
C MET A 162 10.49 -9.41 10.55
N ALA A 163 10.22 -9.04 11.81
CA ALA A 163 10.39 -9.92 12.97
C ALA A 163 9.48 -11.17 12.88
N ASP A 164 8.27 -11.01 12.36
CA ASP A 164 7.33 -12.11 12.09
C ASP A 164 7.64 -12.86 10.77
N GLY A 165 8.71 -12.48 10.06
CA GLY A 165 9.19 -13.15 8.85
C GLY A 165 8.47 -12.78 7.56
N TYR A 166 7.68 -11.70 7.56
CA TYR A 166 6.98 -11.18 6.39
C TYR A 166 7.82 -10.17 5.60
N LYS A 167 7.42 -9.95 4.35
CA LYS A 167 7.78 -8.79 3.54
C LYS A 167 6.68 -7.73 3.70
N TYR A 168 7.06 -6.46 3.79
CA TYR A 168 6.13 -5.37 4.08
C TYR A 168 6.28 -4.21 3.09
N THR A 169 5.15 -3.62 2.71
CA THR A 169 5.14 -2.40 1.91
C THR A 169 4.16 -1.37 2.45
N ALA A 170 4.58 -0.11 2.46
CA ALA A 170 3.78 1.07 2.84
C ALA A 170 3.83 2.09 1.70
N PHE A 171 2.87 2.94 1.46
CA PHE A 171 1.80 3.41 2.33
C PHE A 171 0.43 3.10 1.72
N GLY A 172 0.39 2.70 0.44
CA GLY A 172 -0.83 2.53 -0.33
C GLY A 172 -1.50 3.87 -0.65
N TRP A 173 -0.75 4.97 -0.69
CA TRP A 173 -1.32 6.29 -0.95
C TRP A 173 -1.97 6.37 -2.32
N ALA A 174 -3.10 7.08 -2.37
CA ALA A 174 -3.76 7.44 -3.62
C ALA A 174 -2.86 8.33 -4.48
N ALA A 175 -3.16 8.35 -5.78
CA ALA A 175 -2.62 9.33 -6.72
C ALA A 175 -2.69 10.75 -6.15
N GLY A 176 -1.60 11.50 -6.22
CA GLY A 176 -1.57 12.84 -5.66
C GLY A 176 -1.29 12.89 -4.16
N ASN A 177 -1.03 11.76 -3.47
CA ASN A 177 -0.42 11.70 -2.12
C ASN A 177 0.92 10.93 -2.04
N PRO A 178 1.81 11.26 -1.09
CA PRO A 178 1.74 12.41 -0.18
C PRO A 178 2.18 13.69 -0.90
N GLU A 179 1.91 14.87 -0.35
CA GLU A 179 2.32 16.13 -0.95
C GLU A 179 3.85 16.35 -1.03
N GLU A 180 4.26 17.38 -1.76
CA GLU A 180 5.67 17.78 -1.87
C GLU A 180 6.26 18.09 -0.48
N GLY A 181 7.49 17.62 -0.24
CA GLY A 181 8.18 17.77 1.05
C GLY A 181 7.78 16.76 2.14
N ALA A 182 6.74 15.94 1.93
CA ALA A 182 6.35 14.89 2.87
C ALA A 182 7.43 13.80 3.01
N TRP A 183 8.07 13.41 1.90
CA TRP A 183 9.13 12.40 1.89
C TRP A 183 10.39 12.80 2.69
N GLU A 184 10.61 14.10 2.89
CA GLU A 184 11.77 14.63 3.61
C GLU A 184 11.54 14.78 5.12
N GLN A 185 10.36 14.39 5.62
CA GLN A 185 10.11 14.41 7.07
C GLN A 185 11.01 13.40 7.81
N PRO A 186 11.42 13.69 9.07
CA PRO A 186 12.42 12.89 9.78
C PRO A 186 12.15 11.37 9.81
N TRP A 187 10.94 10.95 10.12
CA TRP A 187 10.57 9.55 10.15
C TRP A 187 10.28 8.95 8.78
N MET A 188 9.90 9.76 7.80
CA MET A 188 9.84 9.31 6.41
C MET A 188 11.23 8.92 5.93
N LEU A 189 12.24 9.76 6.17
CA LEU A 189 13.64 9.45 5.86
C LEU A 189 14.11 8.17 6.58
N LYS A 190 13.73 7.97 7.85
CA LYS A 190 14.05 6.72 8.58
C LYS A 190 13.38 5.49 7.95
N TYR A 191 12.14 5.62 7.46
CA TYR A 191 11.47 4.53 6.75
C TYR A 191 12.17 4.24 5.41
N LEU A 192 12.52 5.27 4.65
CA LEU A 192 13.26 5.10 3.39
C LEU A 192 14.64 4.45 3.61
N GLU A 193 15.34 4.81 4.68
CA GLU A 193 16.60 4.15 5.09
C GLU A 193 16.37 2.67 5.43
N LEU A 194 15.25 2.34 6.08
CA LEU A 194 14.89 0.95 6.37
C LEU A 194 14.64 0.15 5.08
N CYS A 195 13.95 0.73 4.10
CA CYS A 195 13.77 0.15 2.77
C CYS A 195 15.12 -0.08 2.08
N ASN A 196 15.98 0.94 2.07
CA ASN A 196 17.31 0.90 1.44
C ASN A 196 18.20 -0.19 2.05
N THR A 197 18.14 -0.38 3.36
CA THR A 197 18.93 -1.40 4.07
C THR A 197 18.31 -2.79 4.04
N ASN A 198 17.02 -2.93 3.65
CA ASN A 198 16.30 -4.19 3.57
C ASN A 198 15.43 -4.29 2.30
N PRO A 199 15.99 -4.12 1.09
CA PRO A 199 15.23 -3.91 -0.15
C PRO A 199 14.43 -5.15 -0.60
N ASP A 200 14.78 -6.34 -0.09
CA ASP A 200 14.07 -7.59 -0.32
C ASP A 200 12.94 -7.86 0.70
N ARG A 201 12.80 -7.00 1.71
CA ARG A 201 11.88 -7.19 2.85
C ARG A 201 10.97 -5.99 3.12
N VAL A 202 11.41 -4.78 2.82
CA VAL A 202 10.65 -3.55 3.09
C VAL A 202 10.64 -2.68 1.84
N GLY A 203 9.45 -2.21 1.47
CA GLY A 203 9.24 -1.50 0.22
C GLY A 203 8.22 -0.39 0.32
N ILE A 204 8.00 0.26 -0.82
CA ILE A 204 7.04 1.34 -0.96
C ILE A 204 5.92 0.93 -1.92
N ASN A 205 4.68 1.22 -1.56
CA ASN A 205 3.47 1.06 -2.36
C ASN A 205 2.82 2.42 -2.57
N LEU A 206 2.67 2.82 -3.84
CA LEU A 206 2.01 4.04 -4.29
C LEU A 206 1.03 3.66 -5.39
N HIS A 207 -0.17 4.25 -5.37
CA HIS A 207 -1.13 4.11 -6.44
C HIS A 207 -0.93 5.26 -7.43
N GLU A 208 -0.49 4.94 -8.65
CA GLU A 208 -0.58 5.88 -9.78
C GLU A 208 -1.70 5.42 -10.72
N TYR A 209 -2.75 6.23 -10.81
CA TYR A 209 -3.86 5.99 -11.74
C TYR A 209 -3.52 6.53 -13.15
N SER A 210 -4.24 6.11 -14.18
CA SER A 210 -4.02 6.60 -15.56
C SER A 210 -4.44 8.06 -15.70
N TYR A 211 -3.53 8.91 -16.21
CA TYR A 211 -3.68 10.36 -16.30
C TYR A 211 -3.80 10.85 -17.75
N SER A 212 -4.94 10.69 -18.41
CA SER A 212 -5.35 11.76 -19.32
C SER A 212 -5.86 12.91 -18.44
N ASP A 213 -5.55 14.16 -18.79
CA ASP A 213 -5.98 15.37 -18.06
C ASP A 213 -7.51 15.43 -17.78
N SER A 214 -8.28 14.57 -18.45
CA SER A 214 -9.74 14.51 -18.47
C SER A 214 -10.40 13.44 -17.59
N ALA A 215 -9.67 12.59 -16.84
CA ALA A 215 -10.28 11.33 -16.35
C ALA A 215 -10.03 10.93 -14.89
N ILE A 216 -9.55 11.86 -14.06
CA ILE A 216 -9.12 11.54 -12.68
C ILE A 216 -10.21 11.68 -11.61
N TRP A 217 -11.14 12.61 -11.79
CA TRP A 217 -12.23 12.89 -10.87
C TRP A 217 -13.39 13.45 -11.66
N THR A 218 -14.60 13.15 -11.22
CA THR A 218 -15.80 13.79 -11.75
C THR A 218 -16.51 14.57 -10.66
N LYS A 219 -16.93 15.78 -10.98
CA LYS A 219 -17.80 16.59 -10.13
C LYS A 219 -19.20 16.61 -10.74
N LYS A 220 -20.21 16.74 -9.88
CA LYS A 220 -21.56 17.04 -10.33
C LYS A 220 -21.63 18.53 -10.64
N ALA A 221 -21.81 18.88 -11.90
CA ALA A 221 -22.03 20.25 -12.34
C ALA A 221 -23.38 20.78 -11.81
N PRO A 222 -23.60 22.10 -11.81
CA PRO A 222 -24.85 22.70 -11.32
C PRO A 222 -26.12 22.20 -12.04
N ASP A 223 -25.99 21.74 -13.28
CA ASP A 223 -27.06 21.13 -14.08
C ASP A 223 -27.30 19.64 -13.77
N GLY A 224 -26.54 19.09 -12.83
CA GLY A 224 -26.61 17.69 -12.42
C GLY A 224 -25.79 16.73 -13.28
N SER A 225 -25.15 17.19 -14.35
CA SER A 225 -24.25 16.38 -15.17
C SER A 225 -22.96 16.04 -14.43
N ILE A 226 -22.34 14.91 -14.79
CA ILE A 226 -21.07 14.46 -14.22
C ILE A 226 -19.97 14.91 -15.18
N VAL A 227 -19.11 15.83 -14.74
CA VAL A 227 -18.05 16.42 -15.58
C VAL A 227 -16.66 16.17 -14.99
N PRO A 228 -15.63 15.98 -15.82
CA PRO A 228 -14.25 15.89 -15.35
C PRO A 228 -13.80 17.10 -14.54
N VAL A 229 -12.92 16.88 -13.57
CA VAL A 229 -12.14 17.92 -12.89
C VAL A 229 -10.76 18.01 -13.56
N SER A 230 -10.37 19.20 -14.02
CA SER A 230 -9.04 19.39 -14.63
C SER A 230 -7.95 19.45 -13.55
N VAL A 231 -6.72 19.10 -13.92
CA VAL A 231 -5.53 19.21 -13.06
C VAL A 231 -5.30 20.66 -12.57
N SER A 232 -5.65 21.65 -13.39
CA SER A 232 -5.58 23.07 -13.02
C SER A 232 -6.61 23.49 -11.96
N GLU A 233 -7.76 22.82 -11.91
CA GLU A 233 -8.80 23.07 -10.90
C GLU A 233 -8.50 22.34 -9.59
N SER A 234 -7.75 21.23 -9.64
CA SER A 234 -7.46 20.42 -8.46
C SER A 234 -6.34 21.02 -7.60
N GLY A 235 -5.39 21.72 -8.20
CA GLY A 235 -4.20 22.24 -7.48
C GLY A 235 -3.18 21.16 -7.12
N TYR A 236 -3.37 19.91 -7.56
CA TYR A 236 -2.50 18.77 -7.22
C TYR A 236 -1.58 18.40 -8.38
N ARG A 237 -0.30 18.14 -8.09
CA ARG A 237 0.60 17.39 -8.98
C ARG A 237 0.22 15.91 -8.93
N LEU A 238 -0.40 15.43 -10.00
CA LEU A 238 -0.90 14.06 -10.09
C LEU A 238 0.08 13.12 -10.82
N ILE A 239 1.06 13.66 -11.54
CA ILE A 239 2.07 12.90 -12.28
C ILE A 239 3.46 13.23 -11.73
N GLY A 240 4.35 12.23 -11.65
CA GLY A 240 5.78 12.42 -11.35
C GLY A 240 6.20 12.09 -9.93
N ARG A 241 5.38 11.41 -9.14
CA ARG A 241 5.69 11.09 -7.72
C ARG A 241 6.77 10.03 -7.56
N PHE A 242 6.83 9.05 -8.46
CA PHE A 242 8.00 8.19 -8.52
C PHE A 242 9.27 9.00 -8.77
N ARG A 243 9.20 10.06 -9.59
CA ARG A 243 10.35 10.96 -9.79
C ARG A 243 10.67 11.73 -8.50
N ASP A 244 9.69 12.32 -7.83
CA ASP A 244 9.92 13.04 -6.57
C ASP A 244 10.54 12.11 -5.49
N LEU A 245 10.01 10.90 -5.35
CA LEU A 245 10.56 9.87 -4.46
C LEU A 245 11.99 9.51 -4.86
N ILE A 246 12.24 9.22 -6.13
CA ILE A 246 13.57 8.88 -6.64
C ILE A 246 14.55 10.04 -6.44
N ASP A 247 14.13 11.28 -6.65
CA ASP A 247 14.94 12.48 -6.46
C ASP A 247 15.32 12.66 -4.98
N VAL A 248 14.38 12.41 -4.06
CA VAL A 248 14.66 12.36 -2.61
C VAL A 248 15.64 11.23 -2.32
N CYS A 249 15.39 10.01 -2.79
CA CYS A 249 16.32 8.88 -2.60
C CYS A 249 17.73 9.23 -3.09
N ASN A 250 17.88 9.77 -4.30
CA ASN A 250 19.15 10.20 -4.86
C ASN A 250 19.83 11.30 -4.01
N LYS A 251 19.05 12.31 -3.57
CA LYS A 251 19.54 13.40 -2.71
C LYS A 251 20.14 12.89 -1.40
N TYR A 252 19.56 11.83 -0.85
CA TYR A 252 19.98 11.23 0.43
C TYR A 252 20.85 9.97 0.28
N GLY A 253 21.20 9.56 -0.94
CA GLY A 253 22.06 8.40 -1.20
C GLY A 253 21.38 7.05 -0.92
N LEU A 254 20.06 6.99 -1.09
CA LEU A 254 19.23 5.79 -0.97
C LEU A 254 19.04 5.19 -2.38
N SER A 255 19.29 3.89 -2.56
CA SER A 255 19.29 3.20 -3.86
C SER A 255 18.26 2.08 -3.95
#